data_AF-A0A7Y5VRZ4-F1
#
_entry.id   AF-A0A7Y5VRZ4-F1
#
_cell.length_a   1.000
_cell.length_b   1.000
_cell.length_c   1.000
_cell.angle_alpha   90.00
_cell.angle_beta   90.00
_cell.angle_gamma   90.00
#
_symmetry.space_group_name_H-M   'P 1'
#
loop_
_entity.id
_entity.type
_entity.pdbx_description
1 polymer ?
#
loop_
_entity_poly.entity_id
_entity_poly.type
_entity_poly.pdbx_seq_one_letter_code
_entity_poly.pdbx_strand_id
1 'polypeptide(L)'
;MTLTLNLPAELEGRLKQAAEAEGIGESEFVVRTLERCLLEVRRQAALEMLRRWNEQDATSDPAEIEERRRAWEAFKAGMNEHHSSQRKVYP
;
A
#
# COMPACT_ATOMS: atom_id res chain seq x y z
N MET A 1 -14.04 2.56 -25.58
CA MET A 1 -13.98 4.04 -25.58
C MET A 1 -12.68 4.44 -26.26
N THR A 2 -12.70 5.46 -27.12
CA THR A 2 -11.49 5.96 -27.80
C THR A 2 -11.15 7.33 -27.24
N LEU A 3 -9.87 7.52 -26.90
CA LEU A 3 -9.35 8.75 -26.31
C LEU A 3 -8.17 9.20 -27.16
N THR A 4 -8.22 10.44 -27.67
CA THR A 4 -7.16 10.99 -28.51
C THR A 4 -6.29 11.91 -27.68
N LEU A 5 -4.99 11.64 -27.64
CA LEU A 5 -4.01 12.43 -26.91
C LEU A 5 -3.13 13.17 -27.91
N ASN A 6 -3.05 14.49 -27.78
CA ASN A 6 -2.10 15.30 -28.54
C ASN A 6 -0.78 15.34 -27.77
N LEU A 7 0.20 14.57 -28.22
CA LEU A 7 1.52 14.49 -27.60
C LEU A 7 2.50 15.45 -28.31
N PRO A 8 3.35 16.17 -27.56
CA PRO A 8 4.51 16.83 -28.15
C PRO A 8 5.42 15.81 -28.84
N ALA A 9 6.07 16.19 -29.95
CA ALA A 9 6.89 15.29 -30.76
C ALA A 9 8.00 14.56 -29.94
N GLU A 10 8.58 15.24 -28.96
CA GLU A 10 9.56 14.64 -28.05
C GLU A 10 8.96 13.49 -27.22
N LEU A 11 7.73 13.68 -26.75
CA LEU A 11 7.05 12.68 -25.92
C LEU A 11 6.58 11.48 -26.75
N GLU A 12 6.16 11.73 -28.00
CA GLU A 12 5.84 10.67 -28.96
C GLU A 12 7.07 9.80 -29.26
N GLY A 13 8.23 10.42 -29.49
CA GLY A 13 9.49 9.68 -29.70
C GLY A 13 9.86 8.81 -28.50
N ARG A 14 9.72 9.33 -27.29
CA ARG A 14 9.97 8.58 -26.05
C ARG A 14 8.97 7.44 -25.85
N LEU A 15 7.69 7.66 -26.19
CA LEU A 15 6.65 6.63 -26.12
C LEU A 15 6.98 5.46 -27.06
N LYS A 16 7.33 5.76 -28.31
CA LYS A 16 7.73 4.76 -29.31
C LYS A 16 8.90 3.93 -28.84
N GLN A 17 9.98 4.59 -28.40
CA GLN A 17 11.17 3.89 -27.88
C GLN A 17 10.85 3.00 -26.67
N ALA A 18 10.02 3.47 -25.75
CA ALA A 18 9.66 2.70 -24.57
C ALA A 18 8.76 1.49 -24.91
N ALA A 19 7.81 1.67 -25.84
CA ALA A 19 6.97 0.58 -26.33
C ALA A 19 7.80 -0.48 -27.08
N GLU A 20 8.73 -0.05 -27.94
CA GLU A 20 9.67 -0.93 -28.64
C GLU A 20 10.58 -1.70 -27.68
N ALA A 21 11.10 -1.03 -26.64
CA ALA A 21 11.95 -1.68 -25.64
C ALA A 21 11.22 -2.79 -24.86
N GLU A 22 9.90 -2.64 -24.67
CA GLU A 22 9.05 -3.66 -24.05
C GLU A 22 8.45 -4.65 -25.06
N GLY A 23 8.69 -4.46 -26.36
CA GLY A 23 8.17 -5.32 -27.43
C GLY A 23 6.65 -5.26 -27.59
N ILE A 24 6.00 -4.19 -27.13
CA ILE A 24 4.55 -4.00 -27.19
C ILE A 24 4.17 -2.79 -28.04
N GLY A 25 2.90 -2.71 -28.45
CA GLY A 25 2.40 -1.55 -29.21
C GLY A 25 2.26 -0.30 -28.35
N GLU A 26 2.39 0.89 -28.96
CA GLU A 26 2.27 2.19 -28.29
C GLU A 26 0.97 2.32 -27.47
N SER A 27 -0.16 1.94 -28.06
CA SER A 27 -1.47 1.98 -27.39
C SER A 27 -1.51 1.10 -26.13
N GLU A 28 -0.92 -0.10 -26.21
CA GLU A 28 -0.87 -1.02 -25.06
C GLU A 28 0.04 -0.47 -23.97
N PHE A 29 1.19 0.08 -24.36
CA PHE A 29 2.11 0.74 -23.44
C PHE A 29 1.45 1.91 -22.69
N VAL A 30 0.68 2.75 -23.40
CA VAL A 30 -0.07 3.86 -22.79
C VAL A 30 -1.10 3.33 -21.79
N VAL A 31 -1.86 2.29 -22.15
CA VAL A 31 -2.88 1.71 -21.26
C VAL A 31 -2.21 1.16 -19.99
N ARG A 32 -1.15 0.35 -20.11
CA ARG A 32 -0.44 -0.20 -18.95
C ARG A 32 0.14 0.88 -18.06
N THR A 33 0.68 1.93 -18.67
CA THR A 33 1.23 3.08 -17.93
C THR A 33 0.12 3.80 -17.16
N LEU A 34 -1.03 4.05 -17.80
CA LEU A 34 -2.19 4.67 -17.14
C LEU A 34 -2.74 3.80 -16.01
N GLU A 35 -2.86 2.48 -16.22
CA GLU A 35 -3.27 1.56 -15.17
C GLU A 35 -2.35 1.62 -13.95
N ARG A 36 -1.04 1.60 -14.17
CA ARG A 36 -0.05 1.71 -13.09
C ARG A 36 -0.18 3.04 -12.34
N CYS A 37 -0.28 4.16 -13.05
CA CYS A 37 -0.44 5.47 -12.43
C CYS A 37 -1.74 5.57 -11.63
N LEU A 38 -2.86 5.05 -12.16
CA LEU A 38 -4.15 5.07 -11.46
C LEU A 38 -4.15 4.18 -10.20
N LEU A 39 -3.47 3.03 -10.25
CA LEU A 39 -3.30 2.17 -9.08
C LEU A 39 -2.46 2.85 -8.00
N GLU A 40 -1.40 3.57 -8.39
CA GLU A 40 -0.56 4.30 -7.45
C GLU A 40 -1.33 5.42 -6.74
N VAL A 41 -2.18 6.16 -7.47
CA VAL A 41 -3.08 7.17 -6.87
C VAL A 41 -4.02 6.54 -5.85
N ARG A 42 -4.62 5.38 -6.16
CA ARG A 42 -5.49 4.66 -5.21
C ARG A 42 -4.73 4.21 -3.97
N ARG A 43 -3.51 3.70 -4.14
CA ARG A 43 -2.64 3.30 -3.03
C ARG A 43 -2.30 4.50 -2.13
N GLN A 44 -1.93 5.63 -2.72
CA GLN A 44 -1.63 6.85 -1.97
C GLN A 44 -2.86 7.35 -1.20
N ALA A 45 -4.05 7.33 -1.81
CA ALA A 45 -5.29 7.71 -1.14
C ALA A 45 -5.62 6.79 0.05
N ALA A 46 -5.42 5.48 -0.09
CA ALA A 46 -5.60 4.53 1.02
C ALA A 46 -4.59 4.75 2.16
N LEU A 47 -3.32 5.01 1.83
CA LEU A 47 -2.30 5.32 2.83
C LEU A 47 -2.60 6.63 3.56
N GLU A 48 -3.05 7.66 2.85
CA GLU A 48 -3.45 8.93 3.44
C GLU A 48 -4.68 8.76 4.37
N MET A 49 -5.66 7.95 3.98
CA MET A 49 -6.80 7.61 4.83
C MET A 49 -6.34 6.94 6.14
N LEU A 50 -5.46 5.94 6.05
CA LEU A 50 -4.90 5.27 7.23
C LEU A 50 -4.11 6.23 8.12
N ARG A 51 -3.34 7.13 7.50
CA ARG A 51 -2.57 8.15 8.22
C ARG A 51 -3.48 9.08 9.02
N ARG A 52 -4.54 9.59 8.39
CA ARG A 52 -5.52 10.46 9.05
C ARG A 52 -6.23 9.77 10.20
N TRP A 53 -6.56 8.49 10.05
CA TRP A 53 -7.14 7.72 11.15
C TRP A 53 -6.16 7.61 12.31
N ASN A 54 -4.89 7.28 12.05
CA ASN A 54 -3.88 7.21 13.10
C ASN A 54 -3.62 8.58 13.77
N GLU A 55 -3.70 9.68 13.02
CA GLU A 55 -3.59 11.04 13.57
C GLU A 55 -4.76 11.40 14.50
N GLN A 56 -5.97 10.89 14.25
CA GLN A 56 -7.12 11.13 15.13
C GLN A 56 -6.96 10.44 16.49
N ASP A 57 -6.34 9.26 16.51
CA ASP A 57 -6.11 8.48 17.73
C ASP A 57 -4.75 8.80 18.40
N ALA A 58 -3.99 9.74 17.83
CA ALA A 58 -2.71 10.18 18.35
C ALA A 58 -2.90 11.03 19.62
N THR A 59 -2.40 10.53 20.73
CA THR A 59 -2.40 11.23 22.01
C THR A 59 -0.98 11.61 22.40
N SER A 60 -0.82 12.79 22.99
CA SER A 60 0.45 13.23 23.60
C SER A 60 0.44 13.04 25.12
N ASP A 61 -0.65 12.53 25.70
CA ASP A 61 -0.80 12.31 27.13
C ASP A 61 0.08 11.13 27.57
N PRO A 62 1.11 11.36 28.42
CA PRO A 62 1.98 10.30 28.91
C PRO A 62 1.24 9.21 29.68
N ALA A 63 0.13 9.54 30.36
CA ALA A 63 -0.64 8.58 31.14
C ALA A 63 -1.38 7.59 30.24
N GLU A 64 -2.02 8.09 29.18
CA GLU A 64 -2.75 7.29 28.20
C GLU A 64 -1.79 6.38 27.38
N ILE A 65 -0.60 6.88 27.04
CA ILE A 65 0.44 6.10 26.36
C ILE A 65 0.90 4.93 27.25
N GLU A 66 1.14 5.20 28.53
CA GLU A 66 1.59 4.19 29.49
C GLU A 66 0.49 3.14 29.74
N GLU A 67 -0.78 3.55 29.80
CA GLU A 67 -1.92 2.63 29.90
C GLU A 67 -2.03 1.73 28.66
N ARG A 68 -1.98 2.30 27.44
CA ARG A 68 -1.99 1.53 26.18
C ARG A 68 -0.83 0.53 26.12
N ARG A 69 0.36 0.93 26.59
CA ARG A 69 1.54 0.05 26.65
C ARG A 69 1.33 -1.12 27.61
N ARG A 70 0.77 -0.87 28.80
CA ARG A 70 0.49 -1.93 29.78
C ARG A 70 -0.56 -2.92 29.27
N ALA A 71 -1.63 -2.41 28.67
CA ALA A 71 -2.66 -3.25 28.04
C ALA A 71 -2.08 -4.14 26.93
N TRP A 72 -1.17 -3.59 26.11
CA TRP A 72 -0.48 -4.35 25.06
C TRP A 72 0.42 -5.46 25.61
N GLU A 73 1.21 -5.19 26.66
CA GLU A 73 2.03 -6.22 27.30
C GLU A 73 1.17 -7.33 27.92
N ALA A 74 0.07 -6.98 28.58
CA ALA A 74 -0.87 -7.94 29.14
C ALA A 74 -1.51 -8.83 28.06
N PHE A 75 -1.90 -8.24 26.92
CA PHE A 75 -2.45 -8.98 25.78
C PHE A 75 -1.42 -9.97 25.19
N LYS A 76 -0.17 -9.52 24.96
CA LYS A 76 0.92 -10.40 24.50
C LYS A 76 1.19 -11.55 25.46
N ALA A 77 1.20 -11.26 26.76
CA ALA A 77 1.37 -12.29 27.80
C ALA A 77 0.25 -13.34 27.73
N GLY A 78 -1.02 -12.92 27.63
CA GLY A 78 -2.17 -13.82 27.49
C GLY A 78 -2.13 -14.65 26.21
N MET A 79 -1.68 -14.09 25.08
CA MET A 79 -1.50 -14.84 23.84
C MET A 79 -0.45 -15.96 23.97
N ASN A 80 0.66 -15.69 24.65
CA ASN A 80 1.70 -16.68 24.90
C ASN A 80 1.25 -17.75 25.90
N GLU A 81 0.44 -17.38 26.90
CA GLU A 81 -0.12 -18.30 27.88
C GLU A 81 -1.14 -19.27 27.26
N HIS A 82 -1.92 -18.79 26.28
CA HIS A 82 -2.86 -19.60 25.51
C HIS A 82 -2.25 -20.23 24.24
N HIS A 83 -0.95 -20.06 24.01
CA HIS A 83 -0.28 -20.67 22.87
C HIS A 83 -0.23 -22.20 23.05
N SER A 84 -0.84 -22.93 22.12
CA SER A 84 -1.07 -24.38 22.23
C SER A 84 0.18 -25.26 22.08
N SER A 85 1.39 -24.72 22.21
CA SER A 85 2.64 -25.47 22.01
C SER A 85 3.00 -26.43 23.14
N GLN A 86 2.22 -26.49 24.24
CA GLN A 86 2.41 -27.51 25.29
C GLN A 86 1.58 -28.79 25.08
N ARG A 87 0.78 -28.88 24.02
CA ARG A 87 0.07 -30.12 23.70
C ARG A 87 1.03 -31.07 23.01
N LYS A 88 1.54 -32.11 23.71
CA LYS A 88 2.20 -33.25 23.06
C LYS A 88 1.22 -33.83 22.03
N VAL A 89 1.55 -33.67 20.75
CA VAL A 89 0.68 -34.12 19.65
C VAL A 89 0.74 -35.64 19.46
N TYR A 90 1.63 -36.36 20.14
CA TYR A 90 1.66 -37.83 20.16
C TYR A 90 2.05 -38.36 21.55
N PRO A 91 1.57 -39.57 21.93
CA PRO A 91 2.00 -40.27 23.14
C PRO A 91 3.51 -40.56 23.14
#